data_AF-A0A965BME6-F1
#
_entry.id   AF-A0A965BME6-F1
#
_cell.length_a   1.000
_cell.length_b   1.000
_cell.length_c   1.000
_cell.angle_alpha   90.00
_cell.angle_beta   90.00
_cell.angle_gamma   90.00
#
_symmetry.space_group_name_H-M   'P 1'
#
loop_
_entity.id
_entity.type
_entity.pdbx_description
1 polymer ?
#
loop_
_entity_poly.entity_id
_entity_poly.type
_entity_poly.pdbx_seq_one_letter_code
_entity_poly.pdbx_strand_id
1 'polypeptide(L)'
;MNHSGKSVAALCKFFKIEPQHMLVAYDEIDFDVGVTRFKEGGGHGGHNGIRDIISALGGQNGFYRLRIGVGHPGHKSMVANYVLSPPSRSEAQIIMSDIEEAIRVIPKAVAGEWEDAMKLLHTN
;
A
#
# COMPACT_ATOMS: atom_id res chain seq x y z
N MET A 1 5.40 -4.26 -12.45
CA MET A 1 5.76 -3.64 -11.15
C MET A 1 6.96 -4.34 -10.45
N ASN A 2 7.80 -5.10 -11.18
CA ASN A 2 8.79 -6.01 -10.58
C ASN A 2 10.17 -5.37 -10.33
N HIS A 3 10.27 -4.04 -10.43
CA HIS A 3 11.52 -3.28 -10.28
C HIS A 3 11.35 -2.04 -9.40
N SER A 4 10.30 -1.99 -8.60
CA SER A 4 10.02 -0.87 -7.69
C SER A 4 11.11 -0.70 -6.62
N GLY A 5 11.69 -1.81 -6.17
CA GLY A 5 12.75 -1.83 -5.16
C GLY A 5 14.02 -1.12 -5.60
N LYS A 6 14.35 -1.15 -6.90
CA LYS A 6 15.52 -0.43 -7.43
C LYS A 6 15.43 1.08 -7.15
N SER A 7 14.27 1.67 -7.42
CA SER A 7 14.03 3.10 -7.20
C SER A 7 13.98 3.44 -5.72
N VAL A 8 13.25 2.64 -4.93
CA VAL A 8 13.09 2.84 -3.48
C VAL A 8 14.43 2.75 -2.76
N ALA A 9 15.21 1.69 -3.01
CA ALA A 9 16.50 1.49 -2.35
C ALA A 9 17.52 2.58 -2.73
N ALA A 10 17.52 3.05 -3.97
CA ALA A 10 18.38 4.15 -4.39
C ALA A 10 18.07 5.44 -3.62
N LEU A 11 16.79 5.79 -3.48
CA LEU A 11 16.34 6.96 -2.74
C LEU A 11 16.68 6.84 -1.26
N CYS A 12 16.33 5.71 -0.62
CA CYS A 12 16.62 5.47 0.79
C CYS A 12 18.12 5.56 1.08
N LYS A 13 18.97 4.98 0.23
CA LYS A 13 20.44 5.05 0.37
C LYS A 13 20.96 6.48 0.24
N PHE A 14 20.48 7.23 -0.74
CA PHE A 14 20.95 8.60 -1.00
C PHE A 14 20.60 9.54 0.15
N PHE A 15 19.34 9.51 0.62
CA PHE A 15 18.85 10.38 1.70
C PHE A 15 19.04 9.81 3.10
N LYS A 16 19.61 8.60 3.23
CA LYS A 16 19.77 7.87 4.50
C LYS A 16 18.44 7.68 5.24
N ILE A 17 17.39 7.34 4.49
CA ILE A 17 16.05 7.07 5.04
C ILE A 17 15.99 5.59 5.42
N GLU A 18 15.77 5.31 6.70
CA GLU A 18 15.51 3.97 7.22
C GLU A 18 14.10 3.49 6.82
N PRO A 19 13.87 2.18 6.60
CA PRO A 19 12.56 1.69 6.16
C PRO A 19 11.39 2.06 7.08
N GLN A 20 11.61 2.19 8.39
CA GLN A 20 10.60 2.59 9.37
C GLN A 20 10.06 4.01 9.11
N HIS A 21 10.82 4.85 8.40
CA HIS A 21 10.42 6.21 8.02
C HIS A 21 9.77 6.27 6.63
N MET A 22 9.41 5.13 6.05
CA MET A 22 8.76 5.03 4.74
C MET A 22 7.31 4.58 4.87
N LEU A 23 6.45 5.16 4.02
CA LEU A 23 5.09 4.70 3.77
C LEU A 23 4.98 4.26 2.29
N VAL A 24 4.56 3.02 2.04
CA VAL A 24 4.32 2.50 0.69
C VAL A 24 2.82 2.31 0.47
N ALA A 25 2.24 3.04 -0.49
CA ALA A 25 0.87 2.84 -0.94
C ALA A 25 0.81 1.83 -2.09
N TYR A 26 -0.13 0.89 -2.04
CA TYR A 26 -0.34 -0.12 -3.08
C TYR A 26 -1.76 -0.68 -3.06
N ASP A 27 -2.15 -1.30 -4.17
CA ASP A 27 -3.40 -2.03 -4.34
C ASP A 27 -3.42 -3.33 -3.53
N GLU A 28 -4.49 -3.54 -2.80
CA GLU A 28 -4.70 -4.70 -1.93
C GLU A 28 -5.89 -5.54 -2.42
N ILE A 29 -5.57 -6.73 -2.91
CA ILE A 29 -6.57 -7.65 -3.46
C ILE A 29 -7.33 -8.41 -2.38
N ASP A 30 -6.77 -8.53 -1.17
CA ASP A 30 -7.43 -9.19 -0.05
C ASP A 30 -8.55 -8.31 0.56
N PHE A 31 -8.65 -7.06 0.14
CA PHE A 31 -9.63 -6.08 0.63
C PHE A 31 -10.64 -5.75 -0.45
N ASP A 32 -11.91 -5.69 -0.05
CA ASP A 32 -12.98 -5.19 -0.91
C ASP A 32 -12.75 -3.71 -1.27
N VAL A 33 -13.30 -3.30 -2.42
CA VAL A 33 -13.30 -1.88 -2.83
C VAL A 33 -14.03 -1.05 -1.76
N GLY A 34 -13.41 0.05 -1.34
CA GLY A 34 -13.89 0.89 -0.23
C GLY A 34 -13.27 0.57 1.12
N VAL A 35 -12.34 -0.41 1.18
CA VAL A 35 -11.59 -0.72 2.39
C VAL A 35 -10.14 -0.29 2.21
N THR A 36 -9.76 0.79 2.90
CA THR A 36 -8.39 1.28 2.94
C THR A 36 -7.86 1.28 4.37
N ARG A 37 -6.64 0.74 4.58
CA ARG A 37 -6.06 0.59 5.93
C ARG A 37 -4.56 0.82 5.95
N PHE A 38 -4.09 1.49 7.00
CA PHE A 38 -2.67 1.48 7.36
C PHE A 38 -2.23 0.14 7.98
N LYS A 39 -0.95 -0.20 7.78
CA LYS A 39 -0.29 -1.32 8.45
C LYS A 39 1.20 -1.05 8.61
N GLU A 40 1.79 -1.46 9.72
CA GLU A 40 3.24 -1.55 9.87
C GLU A 40 3.71 -2.97 9.52
N GLY A 41 4.79 -3.09 8.76
CA GLY A 41 5.43 -4.37 8.54
C GLY A 41 4.65 -5.36 7.67
N GLY A 42 4.99 -6.64 7.80
CA GLY A 42 4.28 -7.76 7.18
C GLY A 42 4.95 -8.34 5.92
N GLY A 43 4.41 -9.47 5.44
CA GLY A 43 4.85 -10.11 4.19
C GLY A 43 4.36 -9.36 2.94
N HIS A 44 4.81 -9.78 1.76
CA HIS A 44 4.41 -9.14 0.50
C HIS A 44 3.01 -9.56 0.00
N GLY A 45 2.36 -10.57 0.59
CA GLY A 45 0.99 -10.96 0.22
C GLY A 45 0.81 -11.36 -1.25
N GLY A 46 1.86 -11.89 -1.89
CA GLY A 46 1.86 -12.14 -3.35
C GLY A 46 2.07 -10.89 -4.23
N HIS A 47 2.01 -9.68 -3.69
CA HIS A 47 2.23 -8.44 -4.44
C HIS A 47 3.69 -8.29 -4.90
N ASN A 48 3.90 -8.32 -6.22
CA ASN A 48 5.24 -8.38 -6.81
C ASN A 48 6.10 -7.13 -6.51
N GLY A 49 5.49 -5.94 -6.48
CA GLY A 49 6.21 -4.70 -6.18
C GLY A 49 6.67 -4.61 -4.72
N ILE A 50 5.87 -5.14 -3.78
CA ILE A 50 6.24 -5.17 -2.36
C ILE A 50 7.34 -6.21 -2.13
N ARG A 51 7.25 -7.36 -2.80
CA ARG A 51 8.31 -8.38 -2.77
C ARG A 51 9.65 -7.80 -3.24
N ASP A 52 9.63 -7.05 -4.34
CA ASP A 52 10.83 -6.43 -4.89
C ASP A 52 11.41 -5.33 -3.97
N ILE A 53 10.56 -4.50 -3.35
CA ILE A 53 10.98 -3.50 -2.35
C ILE A 53 11.66 -4.18 -1.15
N ILE A 54 11.03 -5.20 -0.56
CA ILE A 54 11.60 -5.94 0.59
C ILE A 54 12.95 -6.54 0.21
N SER A 55 13.06 -7.15 -0.98
CA SER A 55 14.31 -7.73 -1.47
C SER A 55 15.41 -6.67 -1.62
N ALA A 56 15.09 -5.52 -2.22
CA ALA A 56 16.05 -4.43 -2.45
C ALA A 56 16.51 -3.75 -1.14
N LEU A 57 15.70 -3.80 -0.09
CA LEU A 57 16.03 -3.31 1.25
C LEU A 57 16.71 -4.38 2.14
N GLY A 58 17.22 -5.48 1.54
CA GLY A 58 17.95 -6.50 2.28
C GLY A 58 17.08 -7.37 3.19
N GLY A 59 15.81 -7.57 2.83
CA GLY A 59 14.85 -8.34 3.62
C GLY A 59 14.12 -7.51 4.68
N GLN A 60 14.48 -6.24 4.86
CA GLN A 60 13.79 -5.35 5.80
C GLN A 60 12.38 -5.04 5.29
N ASN A 61 11.39 -5.31 6.14
CA ASN A 61 9.98 -5.18 5.79
C ASN A 61 9.20 -4.28 6.76
N GLY A 62 9.87 -3.68 7.75
CA GLY A 62 9.29 -2.83 8.80
C GLY A 62 8.85 -1.43 8.38
N PHE A 63 8.58 -1.21 7.09
CA PHE A 63 8.00 0.04 6.60
C PHE A 63 6.49 0.07 6.74
N TYR A 64 5.93 1.28 6.84
CA TYR A 64 4.48 1.48 6.87
C TYR A 64 3.87 1.28 5.48
N ARG A 65 2.59 0.92 5.48
CA ARG A 65 1.84 0.56 4.29
C ARG A 65 0.48 1.22 4.30
N LEU A 66 0.10 1.82 3.17
CA LEU A 66 -1.27 2.21 2.87
C LEU A 66 -1.83 1.17 1.90
N ARG A 67 -2.73 0.32 2.38
CA ARG A 67 -3.33 -0.78 1.62
C ARG A 67 -4.67 -0.31 1.09
N ILE A 68 -4.80 -0.17 -0.23
CA ILE A 68 -5.98 0.37 -0.89
C ILE A 68 -6.77 -0.79 -1.50
N GLY A 69 -7.96 -1.06 -1.00
CA GLY A 69 -8.77 -2.19 -1.46
C GLY A 69 -9.19 -2.06 -2.91
N VAL A 70 -8.85 -3.07 -3.71
CA VAL A 70 -9.24 -3.16 -5.13
C VAL A 70 -10.14 -4.35 -5.42
N GLY A 71 -10.42 -5.20 -4.43
CA GLY A 71 -11.20 -6.42 -4.59
C GLY A 71 -10.40 -7.60 -5.16
N HIS A 72 -11.07 -8.75 -5.25
CA HIS A 72 -10.47 -9.99 -5.76
C HIS A 72 -11.34 -10.62 -6.85
N PRO A 73 -10.76 -11.13 -7.96
CA PRO A 73 -11.51 -11.76 -9.04
C PRO A 73 -12.03 -13.18 -8.72
N GLY A 74 -12.14 -13.56 -7.44
CA GLY A 74 -12.48 -14.91 -6.97
C GLY A 74 -11.41 -16.00 -7.19
N HIS A 75 -10.71 -16.01 -8.34
CA HIS A 75 -9.71 -17.04 -8.68
C HIS A 75 -8.29 -16.47 -8.81
N LYS A 76 -7.32 -17.13 -8.15
CA LYS A 76 -5.90 -16.72 -8.13
C LYS A 76 -5.29 -16.59 -9.54
N SER A 77 -5.70 -17.44 -10.48
CA SER A 77 -5.20 -17.39 -11.88
C SER A 77 -5.60 -16.12 -12.62
N MET A 78 -6.67 -15.42 -12.18
CA MET A 78 -7.17 -14.21 -12.82
C MET A 78 -6.60 -12.93 -12.22
N VAL A 79 -5.93 -13.00 -11.06
CA VAL A 79 -5.42 -11.84 -10.31
C VAL A 79 -4.50 -10.96 -11.17
N ALA A 80 -3.56 -11.55 -11.91
CA ALA A 80 -2.62 -10.79 -12.73
C ALA A 80 -3.33 -9.95 -13.80
N ASN A 81 -4.35 -10.49 -14.47
CA ASN A 81 -5.11 -9.76 -15.47
C ASN A 81 -6.05 -8.74 -14.83
N TYR A 82 -6.60 -9.06 -13.65
CA TYR A 82 -7.50 -8.17 -12.90
C TYR A 82 -6.80 -6.85 -12.53
N VAL A 83 -5.63 -6.93 -11.87
CA VAL A 83 -4.88 -5.72 -11.44
C VAL A 83 -4.26 -4.93 -12.59
N LEU A 84 -4.21 -5.50 -13.80
CA LEU A 84 -3.76 -4.82 -15.02
C LEU A 84 -4.91 -4.21 -15.83
N SER A 85 -6.16 -4.49 -15.45
CA SER A 85 -7.36 -3.96 -16.11
C SER A 85 -7.88 -2.73 -15.36
N PRO A 86 -8.48 -1.76 -16.06
CA PRO A 86 -9.11 -0.63 -15.38
C PRO A 86 -10.31 -1.10 -14.54
N PRO A 87 -10.52 -0.53 -13.35
CA PRO A 87 -11.73 -0.78 -12.56
C PRO A 87 -12.97 -0.22 -13.28
N SER A 88 -14.16 -0.69 -12.87
CA SER A 88 -15.40 -0.06 -13.31
C SER A 88 -15.48 1.40 -12.81
N ARG A 89 -16.33 2.21 -13.44
CA ARG A 89 -16.49 3.63 -13.05
C ARG A 89 -16.92 3.79 -11.59
N SER A 90 -17.80 2.92 -11.10
CA SER A 90 -18.25 2.93 -9.71
C SER A 90 -17.13 2.57 -8.74
N GLU A 91 -16.34 1.53 -9.05
CA GLU A 91 -15.20 1.13 -8.23
C GLU A 91 -14.12 2.23 -8.22
N ALA A 92 -13.82 2.81 -9.38
CA ALA A 92 -12.87 3.91 -9.50
C ALA A 92 -13.27 5.11 -8.61
N GLN A 93 -14.56 5.45 -8.56
CA GLN A 93 -15.04 6.54 -7.73
C GLN A 93 -14.87 6.26 -6.23
N ILE A 94 -15.12 5.02 -5.80
CA ILE A 94 -14.92 4.60 -4.41
C ILE A 94 -13.43 4.62 -4.06
N ILE A 95 -12.58 4.03 -4.90
CA ILE A 95 -11.12 4.01 -4.70
C ILE A 95 -10.56 5.45 -4.59
N MET A 96 -11.05 6.37 -5.41
CA MET A 96 -10.62 7.77 -5.33
C MET A 96 -11.06 8.43 -4.01
N SER A 97 -12.29 8.16 -3.56
CA SER A 97 -12.78 8.65 -2.26
C SER A 97 -11.94 8.11 -1.10
N ASP A 98 -11.54 6.84 -1.16
CA ASP A 98 -10.64 6.21 -0.18
C ASP A 98 -9.25 6.84 -0.16
N ILE A 99 -8.70 7.16 -1.33
CA ILE A 99 -7.41 7.84 -1.45
C ILE A 99 -7.51 9.25 -0.87
N GLU A 100 -8.58 9.98 -1.16
CA GLU A 100 -8.84 11.30 -0.55
C GLU A 100 -8.89 11.19 0.97
N GLU A 101 -9.57 10.17 1.51
CA GLU A 101 -9.60 9.92 2.95
C GLU A 101 -8.22 9.67 3.54
N ALA A 102 -7.44 8.79 2.91
CA ALA A 102 -6.09 8.51 3.35
C ALA A 102 -5.23 9.78 3.35
N ILE A 103 -5.35 10.65 2.33
CA ILE A 103 -4.66 11.94 2.26
C ILE A 103 -5.05 12.85 3.44
N ARG A 104 -6.33 12.90 3.83
CA ARG A 104 -6.78 13.69 5.00
C ARG A 104 -6.12 13.22 6.30
N VAL A 105 -5.83 11.92 6.41
CA VAL A 105 -5.30 11.31 7.63
C VAL A 105 -3.77 11.27 7.67
N ILE A 106 -3.07 11.26 6.53
CA ILE A 106 -1.60 11.22 6.41
C ILE A 106 -0.87 12.23 7.33
N PRO A 107 -1.32 13.48 7.52
CA PRO A 107 -0.63 14.42 8.41
C PRO A 107 -0.44 13.89 9.84
N LYS A 108 -1.40 13.13 10.39
CA LYS A 108 -1.28 12.49 11.71
C LYS A 108 -0.23 11.39 11.72
N ALA A 109 -0.23 10.55 10.68
CA ALA A 109 0.78 9.51 10.50
C ALA A 109 2.21 10.11 10.41
N VAL A 110 2.37 11.19 9.67
CA VAL A 110 3.66 11.91 9.54
C VAL A 110 4.10 12.54 10.87
N ALA A 111 3.16 12.98 11.71
CA ALA A 111 3.44 13.47 13.06
C ALA A 111 3.80 12.35 14.07
N GLY A 112 3.73 11.07 13.65
CA GLY A 112 3.96 9.92 14.52
C GLY A 112 2.72 9.47 15.31
N GLU A 113 1.56 10.11 15.10
CA GLU A 113 0.29 9.78 15.75
C GLU A 113 -0.39 8.59 15.06
N TRP A 114 0.32 7.45 14.96
CA TRP A 114 -0.13 6.30 14.18
C TRP A 114 -1.41 5.67 14.71
N GLU A 115 -1.60 5.61 16.03
CA GLU A 115 -2.83 5.06 16.62
C GLU A 115 -4.07 5.85 16.19
N ASP A 116 -3.99 7.19 16.26
CA ASP A 116 -5.05 8.09 15.81
C ASP A 116 -5.27 7.99 14.31
N ALA A 117 -4.19 7.96 13.53
CA ALA A 117 -4.25 7.82 12.07
C ALA A 117 -4.93 6.50 11.67
N MET A 118 -4.57 5.40 12.31
CA MET A 118 -5.21 4.10 12.11
C MET A 118 -6.68 4.16 12.52
N LYS A 119 -7.00 4.69 13.71
CA LYS A 119 -8.38 4.80 14.18
C LYS A 119 -9.25 5.57 13.19
N LEU A 120 -8.80 6.72 12.70
CA LEU A 120 -9.57 7.52 11.74
C LEU A 120 -9.78 6.78 10.42
N LEU A 121 -8.73 6.20 9.84
CA LEU A 121 -8.83 5.54 8.55
C LEU A 121 -9.54 4.19 8.63
N HIS A 122 -9.47 3.48 9.76
CA HIS A 122 -10.00 2.13 9.92
C HIS A 122 -11.48 2.08 10.30
N THR A 123 -12.07 3.22 10.67
CA THR A 123 -13.47 3.29 11.14
C THR A 123 -14.47 3.56 10.00
N ASN A 124 -13.96 3.90 8.80
CA ASN A 124 -14.76 3.97 7.58
C ASN A 124 -14.88 2.59 6.92
#